data_AF-A0A0F9HKY4-F1
#
_entry.id   AF-A0A0F9HKY4-F1
#
_cell.length_a   1.000
_cell.length_b   1.000
_cell.length_c   1.000
_cell.angle_alpha   90.00
_cell.angle_beta   90.00
_cell.angle_gamma   90.00
#
_symmetry.space_group_name_H-M   'P 1'
#
loop_
_entity.id
_entity.type
_entity.pdbx_description
1 polymer ?
#
loop_
_entity_poly.entity_id
_entity_poly.type
_entity_poly.pdbx_seq_one_letter_code
_entity_poly.pdbx_strand_id
1 'polypeptide(L)'
;MLKRFLQNPILKKKKENVWESKLVFNPAAVCHNGLVHLLYRAVGDDNISRIGYAISSNGYEFLRLDKPVFIPRGILEGKGCEDPRLVFLDNRFYATYTSYSTHGDRVSLASTHNFIQWKRYGVVLPDMDAKDAVLFPEKINGKYVMYYRPMDP
;
A
#
# COMPACT_ATOMS: atom_id res chain seq x y z
N MET A 1 1.84 25.26 -14.37
CA MET A 1 0.53 24.96 -13.74
C MET A 1 0.29 23.46 -13.78
N LEU A 2 -0.17 22.84 -12.69
CA LEU A 2 -0.46 21.40 -12.63
C LEU A 2 -1.74 21.08 -13.43
N LYS A 3 -1.65 20.23 -14.47
CA LYS A 3 -2.82 19.76 -15.23
C LYS A 3 -3.48 18.58 -14.51
N ARG A 4 -4.74 18.74 -14.11
CA ARG A 4 -5.54 17.66 -13.49
C ARG A 4 -6.34 16.92 -14.56
N PHE A 5 -6.51 15.62 -14.37
CA PHE A 5 -7.45 14.84 -15.19
C PHE A 5 -8.87 15.32 -14.96
N LEU A 6 -9.60 15.60 -16.06
CA LEU A 6 -10.93 16.21 -15.99
C LEU A 6 -11.98 15.31 -15.34
N GLN A 7 -11.83 13.99 -15.46
CA GLN A 7 -12.79 13.02 -14.90
C GLN A 7 -12.40 12.55 -13.49
N ASN A 8 -11.52 13.28 -12.80
CA ASN A 8 -11.23 12.99 -11.40
C ASN A 8 -12.52 12.96 -10.55
N PRO A 9 -12.60 12.09 -9.53
CA PRO A 9 -11.56 11.14 -9.09
C PRO A 9 -11.49 9.85 -9.93
N ILE A 10 -10.28 9.35 -10.17
CA ILE A 10 -10.01 8.09 -10.92
C ILE A 10 -10.48 6.82 -10.20
N LEU A 11 -10.66 6.86 -8.88
CA LEU A 11 -11.28 5.80 -8.09
C LEU A 11 -12.27 6.42 -7.09
N LYS A 12 -13.44 5.80 -6.95
CA LYS A 12 -14.45 6.13 -5.94
C LYS A 12 -14.72 4.91 -5.07
N LYS A 13 -15.11 5.13 -3.82
CA LYS A 13 -15.59 4.05 -2.94
C LYS A 13 -16.83 3.37 -3.53
N LYS A 14 -16.97 2.07 -3.29
CA LYS A 14 -18.18 1.29 -3.62
C LYS A 14 -18.89 0.97 -2.29
N LYS A 15 -20.11 1.46 -2.11
CA LYS A 15 -20.86 1.29 -0.84
C LYS A 15 -21.23 -0.17 -0.60
N GLU A 16 -21.44 -0.92 -1.68
CA GLU A 16 -21.73 -2.34 -1.71
C GLU A 16 -20.54 -3.21 -1.25
N ASN A 17 -19.32 -2.69 -1.34
CA ASN A 17 -18.11 -3.39 -0.89
C ASN A 17 -17.77 -2.93 0.53
N VAL A 18 -18.22 -3.66 1.54
CA VAL A 18 -18.09 -3.33 2.97
C VAL A 18 -16.66 -2.93 3.39
N TRP A 19 -15.64 -3.52 2.77
CA TRP A 19 -14.23 -3.27 3.08
C TRP A 19 -13.67 -1.95 2.53
N GLU A 20 -14.36 -1.32 1.58
CA GLU A 20 -14.01 -0.04 0.95
C GLU A 20 -15.16 0.99 0.96
N SER A 21 -16.22 0.73 1.74
CA SER A 21 -17.46 1.51 1.74
C SER A 21 -17.29 2.95 2.27
N LYS A 22 -16.22 3.20 3.04
CA LYS A 22 -15.98 4.49 3.69
C LYS A 22 -15.03 5.38 2.90
N LEU A 23 -13.83 4.90 2.54
CA LEU A 23 -12.77 5.66 1.84
C LEU A 23 -11.96 4.79 0.87
N VAL A 24 -11.45 5.40 -0.20
CA VAL A 24 -10.40 4.84 -1.10
C VAL A 24 -9.39 5.95 -1.43
N PHE A 25 -8.11 5.74 -1.13
CA PHE A 25 -7.09 6.80 -1.17
C PHE A 25 -5.67 6.23 -1.03
N ASN A 26 -4.67 7.13 -0.99
CA ASN A 26 -3.24 6.86 -0.73
C ASN A 26 -2.66 5.61 -1.42
N PRO A 27 -2.78 5.48 -2.76
CA PRO A 27 -2.27 4.30 -3.43
C PRO A 27 -0.74 4.31 -3.59
N ALA A 28 -0.13 3.12 -3.53
CA ALA A 28 1.12 2.88 -4.23
C ALA A 28 0.84 2.81 -5.74
N ALA A 29 1.79 3.24 -6.56
CA ALA A 29 1.71 3.11 -8.02
C ALA A 29 3.02 2.57 -8.60
N VAL A 30 2.94 1.68 -9.58
CA VAL A 30 4.09 1.25 -10.39
C VAL A 30 3.67 1.01 -11.83
N CYS A 31 4.54 1.35 -12.78
CA CYS A 31 4.38 0.94 -14.17
C CYS A 31 5.18 -0.34 -14.41
N HIS A 32 4.52 -1.41 -14.86
CA HIS A 32 5.18 -2.67 -15.18
C HIS A 32 4.43 -3.40 -16.29
N ASN A 33 5.16 -4.02 -17.23
CA ASN A 33 4.59 -4.70 -18.40
C ASN A 33 3.52 -3.88 -19.16
N GLY A 34 3.76 -2.58 -19.32
CA GLY A 34 2.86 -1.67 -20.04
C GLY A 34 1.59 -1.28 -19.29
N LEU A 35 1.45 -1.66 -18.01
CA LEU A 35 0.30 -1.33 -17.18
C LEU A 35 0.69 -0.45 -15.98
N VAL A 36 -0.23 0.41 -15.58
CA VAL A 36 -0.19 1.11 -14.30
C VAL A 36 -0.89 0.23 -13.27
N HIS A 37 -0.16 -0.16 -12.23
CA HIS A 37 -0.66 -0.93 -11.10
C HIS A 37 -0.85 -0.01 -9.91
N LEU A 38 -2.03 -0.04 -9.29
CA LEU A 38 -2.32 0.66 -8.04
C LEU A 38 -2.59 -0.34 -6.92
N LEU A 39 -1.94 -0.11 -5.78
CA LEU A 39 -2.31 -0.72 -4.50
C LEU A 39 -2.91 0.37 -3.62
N TYR A 40 -4.23 0.49 -3.59
CA TYR A 40 -4.91 1.59 -2.92
C TYR A 40 -5.32 1.22 -1.50
N ARG A 41 -5.18 2.15 -0.56
CA ARG A 41 -5.77 2.02 0.76
C ARG A 41 -7.28 2.18 0.64
N ALA A 42 -8.00 1.28 1.29
CA ALA A 42 -9.43 1.34 1.46
C ALA A 42 -9.80 1.23 2.93
N VAL A 43 -10.89 1.88 3.32
CA VAL A 43 -11.44 1.81 4.68
C VAL A 43 -12.92 1.47 4.56
N GLY A 44 -13.35 0.47 5.33
CA GLY A 44 -14.76 0.11 5.50
C GLY A 44 -15.43 0.91 6.60
N ASP A 45 -16.73 0.71 6.78
CA ASP A 45 -17.47 1.32 7.91
C ASP A 45 -17.02 0.78 9.28
N ASP A 46 -16.32 -0.37 9.28
CA ASP A 46 -15.62 -0.93 10.44
C ASP A 46 -14.34 -0.16 10.82
N ASN A 47 -13.96 0.87 10.07
CA ASN A 47 -12.74 1.68 10.25
C ASN A 47 -11.43 0.89 10.11
N ILE A 48 -11.46 -0.27 9.46
CA ILE A 48 -10.26 -1.09 9.25
C ILE A 48 -9.67 -0.81 7.87
N SER A 49 -8.41 -0.35 7.85
CA SER A 49 -7.68 -0.13 6.59
C SER A 49 -7.25 -1.45 5.95
N ARG A 50 -7.50 -1.59 4.64
CA ARG A 50 -7.11 -2.73 3.80
C ARG A 50 -6.52 -2.23 2.50
N ILE A 51 -5.84 -3.10 1.75
CA ILE A 51 -5.27 -2.74 0.44
C ILE A 51 -6.05 -3.43 -0.68
N GLY A 52 -6.60 -2.61 -1.57
CA GLY A 52 -7.19 -3.03 -2.84
C GLY A 52 -6.18 -2.97 -3.98
N TYR A 53 -6.50 -3.63 -5.09
CA TYR A 53 -5.68 -3.64 -6.30
C TYR A 53 -6.47 -3.19 -7.51
N ALA A 54 -5.87 -2.30 -8.31
CA ALA A 54 -6.41 -1.81 -9.56
C ALA A 54 -5.34 -1.71 -10.64
N ILE A 55 -5.73 -1.86 -11.90
CA ILE A 55 -4.86 -1.76 -13.07
C ILE A 55 -5.43 -0.84 -14.12
N SER A 56 -4.56 -0.19 -14.89
CA SER A 56 -4.93 0.65 -16.03
C SER A 56 -3.90 0.54 -17.14
N SER A 57 -4.35 0.57 -18.40
CA SER A 57 -3.47 0.69 -19.57
C SER A 57 -3.14 2.14 -19.93
N ASN A 58 -3.92 3.12 -19.43
CA ASN A 58 -3.77 4.53 -19.78
C ASN A 58 -3.46 5.44 -18.57
N GLY A 59 -3.51 4.89 -17.35
CA GLY A 59 -3.24 5.61 -16.10
C GLY A 59 -4.41 6.48 -15.60
N TYR A 60 -5.56 6.44 -16.26
CA TYR A 60 -6.74 7.27 -15.93
C TYR A 60 -7.97 6.42 -15.61
N GLU A 61 -8.19 5.34 -16.35
CA GLU A 61 -9.33 4.44 -16.21
C GLU A 61 -8.86 3.11 -15.63
N PHE A 62 -9.41 2.73 -14.47
CA PHE A 62 -8.93 1.60 -13.71
C PHE A 62 -9.95 0.48 -13.59
N LEU A 63 -9.52 -0.75 -13.89
CA LEU A 63 -10.20 -1.98 -13.49
C LEU A 63 -9.66 -2.41 -12.13
N ARG A 64 -10.53 -2.80 -11.19
CA ARG A 64 -10.12 -3.19 -9.84
C ARG A 64 -10.77 -4.47 -9.39
N LEU A 65 -10.09 -5.21 -8.51
CA LEU A 65 -10.64 -6.41 -7.91
C LEU A 65 -11.70 -6.07 -6.86
N ASP A 66 -12.71 -6.92 -6.73
CA ASP A 66 -13.81 -6.71 -5.78
C ASP A 66 -13.46 -7.10 -4.33
N LYS A 67 -12.35 -7.83 -4.13
CA LYS A 67 -11.83 -8.22 -2.81
C LYS A 67 -10.48 -7.54 -2.55
N PRO A 68 -10.16 -7.22 -1.28
CA PRO A 68 -8.85 -6.70 -0.93
C PRO A 68 -7.77 -7.76 -1.20
N VAL A 69 -6.60 -7.31 -1.65
CA VAL A 69 -5.42 -8.17 -1.85
C VAL A 69 -4.54 -8.26 -0.60
N PHE A 70 -4.74 -7.36 0.36
CA PHE A 70 -4.03 -7.37 1.64
C PHE A 70 -4.97 -6.92 2.76
N ILE A 71 -5.10 -7.77 3.79
CA ILE A 71 -5.95 -7.53 4.96
C ILE A 71 -5.13 -7.64 6.25
N PRO A 72 -5.51 -6.98 7.35
CA PRO A 72 -4.87 -7.16 8.64
C PRO A 72 -4.67 -8.61 9.08
N ARG A 73 -3.51 -8.89 9.69
CA ARG A 73 -3.19 -10.15 10.37
C ARG A 73 -2.37 -9.87 11.63
N GLY A 74 -2.78 -10.49 12.74
CA GLY A 74 -2.09 -10.39 14.01
C GLY A 74 -2.33 -9.06 14.73
N ILE A 75 -1.73 -8.93 15.93
CA ILE A 75 -2.03 -7.85 16.88
C ILE A 75 -1.50 -6.48 16.45
N LEU A 76 -0.44 -6.44 15.63
CA LEU A 76 0.20 -5.19 15.18
C LEU A 76 -0.52 -4.52 14.00
N GLU A 77 -1.47 -5.22 13.37
CA GLU A 77 -2.27 -4.70 12.26
C GLU A 77 -3.75 -4.55 12.64
N GLY A 78 -4.10 -4.70 13.93
CA GLY A 78 -5.49 -4.81 14.39
C GLY A 78 -6.42 -3.64 14.01
N LYS A 79 -5.88 -2.50 13.60
CA LYS A 79 -6.64 -1.36 13.08
C LYS A 79 -6.45 -1.12 11.58
N GLY A 80 -5.46 -1.76 10.94
CA GLY A 80 -5.32 -1.69 9.49
C GLY A 80 -3.92 -1.96 8.93
N CYS A 81 -3.88 -2.19 7.62
CA CYS A 81 -2.68 -2.06 6.80
C CYS A 81 -2.82 -0.81 5.93
N GLU A 82 -1.90 0.13 6.03
CA GLU A 82 -2.09 1.47 5.48
C GLU A 82 -0.99 1.89 4.52
N ASP A 83 -1.39 2.74 3.57
CA ASP A 83 -0.53 3.56 2.72
C ASP A 83 0.69 2.78 2.17
N PRO A 84 0.47 1.77 1.32
CA PRO A 84 1.58 0.99 0.77
C PRO A 84 2.47 1.88 -0.11
N ARG A 85 3.77 1.58 -0.13
CA ARG A 85 4.72 2.09 -1.14
C ARG A 85 5.42 0.90 -1.76
N LEU A 86 5.60 0.95 -3.07
CA LEU A 86 5.94 -0.22 -3.88
C LEU A 86 7.21 0.06 -4.68
N VAL A 87 8.15 -0.87 -4.64
CA VAL A 87 9.34 -0.86 -5.51
C VAL A 87 9.50 -2.21 -6.18
N PHE A 88 9.99 -2.20 -7.42
CA PHE A 88 10.42 -3.42 -8.11
C PHE A 88 11.93 -3.56 -7.97
N LEU A 89 12.38 -4.61 -7.29
CA LEU A 89 13.78 -4.85 -6.97
C LEU A 89 14.03 -6.36 -6.92
N ASP A 90 15.20 -6.81 -7.39
CA ASP A 90 15.57 -8.24 -7.39
C ASP A 90 14.49 -9.14 -8.02
N ASN A 91 13.92 -8.71 -9.16
CA ASN A 91 12.85 -9.39 -9.89
C ASN A 91 11.56 -9.64 -9.06
N ARG A 92 11.26 -8.76 -8.11
CA ARG A 92 10.09 -8.87 -7.23
C ARG A 92 9.59 -7.49 -6.81
N PHE A 93 8.29 -7.40 -6.54
CA PHE A 93 7.73 -6.21 -5.92
C PHE A 93 7.84 -6.29 -4.40
N TYR A 94 8.40 -5.26 -3.77
CA TYR A 94 8.43 -5.08 -2.34
C TYR A 94 7.51 -3.92 -1.96
N ALA A 95 6.66 -4.16 -0.96
CA ALA A 95 5.76 -3.17 -0.41
C ALA A 95 6.12 -2.88 1.05
N THR A 96 6.51 -1.65 1.34
CA THR A 96 6.49 -1.10 2.70
C THR A 96 5.08 -0.59 3.01
N TYR A 97 4.60 -0.81 4.23
CA TYR A 97 3.28 -0.36 4.65
C TYR A 97 3.25 -0.08 6.16
N THR A 98 2.29 0.74 6.60
CA THR A 98 2.05 0.95 8.03
C THR A 98 1.17 -0.16 8.56
N SER A 99 1.66 -0.90 9.55
CA SER A 99 0.86 -1.79 10.40
C SER A 99 0.31 -0.96 11.55
N TYR A 100 -1.00 -0.66 11.50
CA TYR A 100 -1.66 0.19 12.48
C TYR A 100 -2.41 -0.66 13.50
N SER A 101 -2.21 -0.38 14.80
CA SER A 101 -2.91 -1.07 15.87
C SER A 101 -3.03 -0.25 17.16
N THR A 102 -3.48 -0.89 18.23
CA THR A 102 -3.38 -0.35 19.60
C THR A 102 -1.95 -0.30 20.14
N HIS A 103 -0.99 -0.95 19.47
CA HIS A 103 0.44 -0.96 19.83
C HIS A 103 1.23 0.15 19.11
N GLY A 104 0.54 1.06 18.43
CA GLY A 104 1.15 2.15 17.65
C GLY A 104 1.25 1.86 16.15
N ASP A 105 2.07 2.68 15.50
CA ASP A 105 2.30 2.66 14.04
C ASP A 105 3.64 1.98 13.76
N ARG A 106 3.64 0.81 13.11
CA ARG A 106 4.87 0.08 12.78
C ARG A 106 5.09 0.02 11.28
N VAL A 107 6.36 0.13 10.85
CA VAL A 107 6.76 -0.08 9.45
C VAL A 107 6.96 -1.57 9.21
N SER A 108 6.17 -2.13 8.32
CA SER A 108 6.25 -3.53 7.90
C SER A 108 6.60 -3.68 6.42
N LEU A 109 7.11 -4.86 6.07
CA LEU A 109 7.48 -5.22 4.71
C LEU A 109 6.72 -6.47 4.24
N ALA A 110 6.29 -6.45 2.98
CA ALA A 110 5.79 -7.61 2.26
C ALA A 110 6.33 -7.62 0.83
N SER A 111 6.22 -8.75 0.14
CA SER A 111 6.59 -8.85 -1.27
C SER A 111 5.66 -9.75 -2.06
N THR A 112 5.60 -9.52 -3.37
CA THR A 112 4.77 -10.26 -4.31
C THR A 112 5.42 -10.31 -5.69
N HIS A 113 5.03 -11.29 -6.49
CA HIS A 113 5.34 -11.33 -7.93
C HIS A 113 4.13 -10.96 -8.79
N ASN A 114 2.91 -10.94 -8.23
CA ASN A 114 1.67 -10.85 -9.00
C ASN A 114 0.60 -9.93 -8.38
N PHE A 115 0.91 -9.20 -7.31
CA PHE A 115 0.01 -8.29 -6.58
C PHE A 115 -1.17 -8.95 -5.83
N ILE A 116 -1.36 -10.25 -5.97
CA ILE A 116 -2.45 -11.01 -5.34
C ILE A 116 -1.95 -11.83 -4.16
N GLN A 117 -0.82 -12.52 -4.33
CA GLN A 117 -0.23 -13.38 -3.32
C GLN A 117 0.96 -12.67 -2.67
N TRP A 118 0.91 -12.56 -1.35
CA TRP A 118 1.87 -11.76 -0.59
C TRP A 118 2.63 -12.62 0.41
N LYS A 119 3.97 -12.58 0.31
CA LYS A 119 4.87 -13.01 1.38
C LYS A 119 5.09 -11.85 2.33
N ARG A 120 4.78 -12.04 3.60
CA ARG A 120 4.95 -11.03 4.65
C ARG A 120 6.25 -11.27 5.40
N TYR A 121 6.99 -10.21 5.67
CA TYR A 121 8.21 -10.24 6.49
C TYR A 121 7.97 -9.67 7.89
N GLY A 122 6.87 -8.95 8.10
CA GLY A 122 6.51 -8.33 9.38
C GLY A 122 7.18 -6.98 9.55
N VAL A 123 7.27 -6.53 10.81
CA VAL A 123 7.90 -5.26 11.20
C VAL A 123 9.40 -5.34 10.91
N VAL A 124 9.94 -4.32 10.25
CA VAL A 124 11.35 -4.28 9.81
C VAL A 124 12.20 -3.21 10.50
N LEU A 125 11.58 -2.38 11.34
CA LEU A 125 12.28 -1.42 12.20
C LEU A 125 12.34 -1.94 13.64
N PRO A 126 13.23 -1.38 14.49
CA PRO A 126 13.16 -1.55 15.93
C PRO A 126 11.78 -1.17 16.50
N ASP A 127 11.54 -1.47 17.77
CA ASP A 127 10.26 -1.14 18.41
C ASP A 127 10.11 0.37 18.60
N MET A 128 9.53 1.02 17.59
CA MET A 128 9.31 2.46 17.53
C MET A 128 8.09 2.80 16.68
N ASP A 129 7.43 3.91 17.00
CA ASP A 129 6.40 4.47 16.13
C ASP A 129 7.04 5.12 14.90
N ALA A 130 6.69 4.62 13.73
CA ALA A 130 7.17 5.16 12.46
C ALA A 130 6.19 4.88 11.32
N LYS A 131 6.20 5.75 10.32
CA LYS A 131 5.43 5.57 9.08
C LYS A 131 6.17 6.15 7.88
N ASP A 132 5.48 6.21 6.74
CA ASP A 132 6.02 6.73 5.47
C ASP A 132 7.29 5.99 5.01
N ALA A 133 7.27 4.68 5.29
CA ALA A 133 8.10 3.61 4.76
C ALA A 133 8.38 3.69 3.25
N VAL A 134 9.59 3.96 2.75
CA VAL A 134 9.91 3.79 1.32
C VAL A 134 11.29 3.16 1.12
N LEU A 135 11.33 2.02 0.43
CA LEU A 135 12.59 1.42 -0.02
C LEU A 135 13.15 2.14 -1.25
N PHE A 136 14.48 2.17 -1.37
CA PHE A 136 15.14 2.56 -2.60
C PHE A 136 14.92 1.50 -3.70
N PRO A 137 14.83 1.91 -4.98
CA PRO A 137 14.60 0.99 -6.10
C PRO A 137 15.84 0.19 -6.49
N GLU A 138 16.96 0.37 -5.79
CA GLU A 138 18.23 -0.30 -6.02
C GLU A 138 19.03 -0.42 -4.73
N LYS A 139 20.08 -1.26 -4.76
CA LYS A 139 21.06 -1.32 -3.67
C LYS A 139 22.07 -0.19 -3.81
N ILE A 140 22.39 0.44 -2.69
CA ILE A 140 23.46 1.46 -2.61
C ILE A 140 24.63 0.83 -1.86
N ASN A 141 25.79 0.72 -2.52
CA ASN A 141 26.98 0.06 -1.98
C ASN A 141 26.69 -1.37 -1.46
N GLY A 142 25.91 -2.13 -2.23
CA GLY A 142 25.53 -3.52 -1.89
C GLY A 142 24.47 -3.66 -0.78
N LYS A 143 23.94 -2.56 -0.24
CA LYS A 143 22.95 -2.56 0.84
C LYS A 143 21.59 -2.08 0.37
N TYR A 144 20.52 -2.61 0.98
CA TYR A 144 19.18 -2.02 0.88
C TYR A 144 19.11 -0.76 1.72
N VAL A 145 18.43 0.27 1.20
CA VAL A 145 18.25 1.56 1.87
C VAL A 145 16.77 1.90 1.92
N MET A 146 16.34 2.51 3.03
CA MET A 146 14.95 2.87 3.28
C MET A 146 14.87 4.27 3.89
N TYR A 147 13.99 5.11 3.34
CA TYR A 147 13.48 6.27 4.07
C TYR A 147 12.34 5.84 4.97
N TYR A 148 12.30 6.37 6.20
CA TYR A 148 11.18 6.25 7.12
C TYR A 148 11.08 7.51 7.96
N ARG A 149 9.91 7.77 8.52
CA ARG A 149 9.70 8.90 9.43
C ARG A 149 9.35 8.39 10.83
N PRO A 150 10.25 8.54 11.81
CA PRO A 150 9.92 8.40 13.23
C PRO A 150 8.77 9.34 13.59
N MET A 151 7.85 8.87 14.44
CA MET A 151 6.90 9.77 15.09
C MET A 151 7.55 10.26 16.37
N ASP A 152 7.80 11.56 16.46
CA ASP A 152 8.21 12.16 17.72
C ASP A 152 7.09 11.98 18.76
N PRO A 153 7.43 11.74 20.05
CA PRO A 153 6.45 11.71 21.14
C PRO A 153 5.76 13.06 21.38
#